data_AF-A0A4T2BCX1-F1
#
_entry.id   AF-A0A4T2BCX1-F1
#
_cell.length_a   1.000
_cell.length_b   1.000
_cell.length_c   1.000
_cell.angle_alpha   90.00
_cell.angle_beta   90.00
_cell.angle_gamma   90.00
#
_symmetry.space_group_name_H-M   'P 1'
#
loop_
_entity.id
_entity.type
_entity.pdbx_description
1 polymer ?
#
loop_
_entity_poly.entity_id
_entity_poly.type
_entity_poly.pdbx_seq_one_letter_code
_entity_poly.pdbx_strand_id
1 'polypeptide(L)'
;MLIEIAKEAMNTSTFIRPRVTTMVGGAGLALGAVIWLFGSSAQTPSFLTSTAPALVSAVVVLAAIIVLAIGARGESGITGASLISRSALILFGARSLLLIVFSAIPFTNISLAVAVGDSLIVLFALAAFAAAIVVAHAKILRGVSRWILFAVALCFTLVTVPTLTGLTQVGLFFSTPGVTLVMPGALLILGLSYFLYGFASTDARRTQIADSAKSHARASR
;
A
#
# COMPACT_ATOMS: atom_id res chain seq x y z
N MET A 1 18.17 -25.54 33.12
CA MET A 1 18.59 -26.00 31.77
C MET A 1 17.43 -26.24 30.80
N LEU A 2 16.52 -27.21 31.00
CA LEU A 2 15.38 -27.43 30.09
C LEU A 2 14.39 -26.24 30.02
N ILE A 3 14.20 -25.52 31.14
CA ILE A 3 13.35 -24.31 31.20
C ILE A 3 14.00 -23.11 30.49
N GLU A 4 15.34 -23.01 30.50
CA GLU A 4 16.07 -21.99 29.75
C GLU A 4 16.00 -22.25 28.25
N ILE A 5 16.19 -23.50 27.81
CA ILE A 5 16.04 -23.90 26.40
C ILE A 5 14.62 -23.63 25.91
N ALA A 6 13.59 -23.90 26.73
CA ALA A 6 12.20 -23.60 26.40
C ALA A 6 11.94 -22.07 26.33
N LYS A 7 12.51 -21.29 27.24
CA LYS A 7 12.35 -19.83 27.27
C LYS A 7 13.09 -19.15 26.11
N GLU A 8 14.21 -19.71 25.70
CA GLU A 8 15.00 -19.25 24.55
C GLU A 8 14.34 -19.65 23.23
N ALA A 9 13.79 -20.88 23.15
CA ALA A 9 12.96 -21.34 22.03
C ALA A 9 11.68 -20.50 21.86
N MET A 10 11.05 -20.08 22.97
CA MET A 10 9.83 -19.28 22.96
C MET A 10 10.09 -17.80 22.63
N ASN A 11 11.27 -17.25 22.96
CA ASN A 11 11.73 -15.94 22.49
C ASN A 11 12.20 -15.96 21.03
N THR A 12 12.55 -17.13 20.49
CA THR A 12 12.68 -17.39 19.06
C THR A 12 11.39 -17.89 18.41
N SER A 13 10.23 -17.52 18.96
CA SER A 13 9.03 -17.31 18.14
C SER A 13 9.32 -16.14 17.21
N THR A 14 10.15 -16.49 16.23
CA THR A 14 10.56 -15.77 15.06
C THR A 14 9.36 -14.94 14.62
N PHE A 15 9.48 -13.62 14.80
CA PHE A 15 8.76 -12.69 13.96
C PHE A 15 9.08 -13.11 12.53
N ILE A 16 8.22 -13.94 11.94
CA ILE A 16 8.33 -14.36 10.55
C ILE A 16 8.20 -13.05 9.80
N ARG A 17 9.35 -12.48 9.43
CA ARG A 17 9.39 -11.23 8.70
C ARG A 17 8.56 -11.46 7.44
N PRO A 18 7.54 -10.64 7.19
CA PRO A 18 6.68 -10.84 6.03
C PRO A 18 7.44 -10.48 4.76
N ARG A 19 8.22 -11.43 4.22
CA ARG A 19 9.16 -11.24 3.12
C ARG A 19 8.42 -11.35 1.79
N VAL A 20 7.72 -12.47 1.62
CA VAL A 20 6.94 -12.75 0.40
C VAL A 20 5.81 -11.73 0.30
N THR A 21 5.18 -11.42 1.43
CA THR A 21 4.09 -10.45 1.52
C THR A 21 4.53 -9.05 1.06
N THR A 22 5.65 -8.53 1.58
CA THR A 22 6.13 -7.19 1.18
C THR A 22 6.62 -7.18 -0.27
N MET A 23 7.20 -8.28 -0.75
CA MET A 23 7.69 -8.38 -2.12
C MET A 23 6.53 -8.44 -3.13
N VAL A 24 5.56 -9.32 -2.91
CA VAL A 24 4.37 -9.46 -3.78
C VAL A 24 3.48 -8.24 -3.70
N GLY A 25 3.23 -7.74 -2.48
CA GLY A 25 2.47 -6.53 -2.25
C GLY A 25 3.12 -5.28 -2.86
N GLY A 26 4.43 -5.11 -2.68
CA GLY A 26 5.19 -4.01 -3.27
C GLY A 26 5.22 -4.06 -4.80
N ALA A 27 5.45 -5.24 -5.38
CA ALA A 27 5.41 -5.44 -6.83
C ALA A 27 4.03 -5.14 -7.41
N GLY A 28 2.96 -5.59 -6.75
CA GLY A 28 1.58 -5.31 -7.17
C GLY A 28 1.25 -3.82 -7.12
N LEU A 29 1.68 -3.11 -6.08
CA LEU A 29 1.52 -1.66 -5.98
C LEU A 29 2.28 -0.93 -7.11
N ALA A 30 3.53 -1.33 -7.38
CA ALA A 30 4.34 -0.74 -8.44
C ALA A 30 3.71 -0.99 -9.82
N LEU A 31 3.27 -2.21 -10.11
CA LEU A 31 2.59 -2.55 -11.36
C LEU A 31 1.29 -1.76 -11.52
N GLY A 32 0.46 -1.69 -10.47
CA GLY A 32 -0.77 -0.90 -10.49
C GLY A 32 -0.51 0.58 -10.78
N ALA A 33 0.52 1.16 -10.15
CA ALA A 33 0.93 2.54 -10.39
C ALA A 33 1.45 2.77 -11.81
N VAL A 34 2.21 1.84 -12.37
CA VAL A 34 2.70 1.90 -13.76
C VAL A 34 1.53 1.84 -14.74
N ILE A 35 0.58 0.92 -14.56
CA ILE A 35 -0.62 0.81 -15.41
C ILE A 35 -1.42 2.12 -15.36
N TRP A 36 -1.54 2.73 -14.17
CA TRP A 36 -2.20 4.03 -14.02
C TRP A 36 -1.43 5.13 -14.78
N LEU A 37 -0.11 5.22 -14.60
CA LEU A 37 0.72 6.20 -15.31
C LEU A 37 0.54 6.11 -16.82
N PHE A 38 0.58 4.90 -17.37
CA PHE A 38 0.35 4.67 -18.79
C PHE A 38 -1.05 5.13 -19.21
N GLY A 39 -2.11 4.75 -18.47
CA GLY A 39 -3.49 5.18 -18.75
C GLY A 39 -3.74 6.69 -18.60
N SER A 40 -2.90 7.41 -17.85
CA SER A 40 -3.02 8.85 -17.63
C SER A 40 -2.19 9.72 -18.60
N SER A 41 -1.30 9.12 -19.39
CA SER A 41 -0.44 9.88 -20.29
C SER A 41 -1.21 10.33 -21.54
N ALA A 42 -1.15 11.64 -21.83
CA ALA A 42 -1.91 12.31 -22.89
C ALA A 42 -1.58 11.87 -24.34
N GLN A 43 -0.62 10.94 -24.51
CA GLN A 43 -0.23 10.37 -25.80
C GLN A 43 -0.69 8.92 -25.96
N THR A 44 -1.64 8.46 -25.14
CA THR A 44 -2.17 7.11 -25.28
C THR A 44 -3.08 7.00 -26.50
N PRO A 45 -2.84 6.03 -27.39
CA PRO A 45 -3.74 5.77 -28.50
C PRO A 45 -5.15 5.45 -27.99
N SER A 46 -6.19 5.81 -28.76
CA SER A 46 -7.61 5.88 -28.40
C SER A 46 -8.26 4.58 -27.86
N PHE A 47 -7.55 3.45 -27.89
CA PHE A 47 -7.97 2.19 -27.24
C PHE A 47 -7.57 2.11 -25.75
N LEU A 48 -6.57 2.90 -25.32
CA LEU A 48 -6.13 3.06 -23.92
C LEU A 48 -6.81 4.22 -23.19
N THR A 49 -7.57 5.07 -23.89
CA THR A 49 -8.42 6.11 -23.28
C THR A 49 -9.74 5.56 -22.72
N SER A 50 -9.94 4.24 -22.78
CA SER A 50 -11.08 3.56 -22.18
C SER A 50 -10.96 3.54 -20.64
N THR A 51 -12.08 3.43 -19.92
CA THR A 51 -12.09 3.25 -18.46
C THR A 51 -11.44 1.93 -18.01
N ALA A 52 -11.08 1.04 -18.95
CA ALA A 52 -10.52 -0.28 -18.71
C ALA A 52 -9.14 -0.26 -18.02
N PRO A 53 -8.10 0.47 -18.50
CA PRO A 53 -6.81 0.56 -17.80
C PRO A 53 -6.92 1.12 -16.37
N ALA A 54 -7.83 2.07 -16.12
CA ALA A 54 -8.10 2.56 -14.77
C ALA A 54 -8.71 1.50 -13.86
N LEU A 55 -9.66 0.70 -14.37
CA LEU A 55 -10.24 -0.44 -13.66
C LEU A 55 -9.21 -1.53 -13.36
N VAL A 56 -8.41 -1.92 -14.35
CA VAL A 56 -7.36 -2.94 -14.19
C VAL A 56 -6.34 -2.49 -13.15
N SER A 57 -5.89 -1.23 -13.21
CA SER A 57 -5.01 -0.66 -12.19
C SER A 57 -5.64 -0.69 -10.79
N ALA A 58 -6.90 -0.26 -10.67
CA ALA A 58 -7.61 -0.24 -9.39
C ALA A 58 -7.74 -1.65 -8.77
N VAL A 59 -8.04 -2.67 -9.59
CA VAL A 59 -8.12 -4.07 -9.15
C VAL A 59 -6.76 -4.58 -8.71
N VAL A 60 -5.69 -4.29 -9.47
CA VAL A 60 -4.32 -4.71 -9.13
C VAL A 60 -3.84 -4.05 -7.83
N VAL A 61 -4.09 -2.75 -7.66
CA VAL A 61 -3.75 -2.01 -6.42
C VAL A 61 -4.53 -2.56 -5.23
N LEU A 62 -5.84 -2.82 -5.39
CA LEU A 62 -6.66 -3.43 -4.34
C LEU A 62 -6.13 -4.82 -3.95
N ALA A 63 -5.84 -5.67 -4.93
CA ALA A 63 -5.28 -6.99 -4.68
C ALA A 63 -3.92 -6.92 -3.95
N ALA A 64 -3.04 -5.99 -4.36
CA ALA A 64 -1.76 -5.77 -3.72
C ALA A 64 -1.90 -5.32 -2.25
N ILE A 65 -2.86 -4.43 -1.98
CA ILE A 65 -3.17 -3.94 -0.63
C ILE A 65 -3.79 -5.04 0.24
N ILE A 66 -4.66 -5.88 -0.33
CA ILE A 66 -5.21 -7.05 0.37
C ILE A 66 -4.09 -8.02 0.76
N VAL A 67 -3.16 -8.29 -0.16
CA VAL A 67 -1.99 -9.13 0.11
C VAL A 67 -1.14 -8.52 1.24
N LEU A 68 -0.90 -7.21 1.21
CA LEU A 68 -0.18 -6.51 2.28
C LEU A 68 -0.92 -6.59 3.63
N ALA A 69 -2.23 -6.39 3.64
CA ALA A 69 -3.05 -6.41 4.86
C ALA A 69 -3.11 -7.79 5.51
N ILE A 70 -3.37 -8.83 4.70
CA ILE A 70 -3.65 -10.17 5.21
C ILE A 70 -2.36 -10.97 5.38
N GLY A 71 -1.40 -10.81 4.46
CA GLY A 71 -0.22 -11.66 4.36
C GLY A 71 -0.32 -12.69 3.23
N ALA A 72 0.83 -13.13 2.73
CA ALA A 72 0.94 -14.17 1.72
C ALA A 72 1.69 -15.40 2.26
N ARG A 73 1.30 -16.60 1.79
CA ARG A 73 2.01 -17.88 2.06
C ARG A 73 2.31 -18.16 3.55
N GLY A 74 1.35 -17.91 4.43
CA GLY A 74 1.49 -18.19 5.87
C GLY A 74 2.27 -17.12 6.65
N GLU A 75 2.68 -16.03 6.01
CA GLU A 75 3.23 -14.86 6.70
C GLU A 75 2.10 -13.95 7.21
N SER A 76 2.34 -13.23 8.30
CA SER A 76 1.42 -12.20 8.79
C SER A 76 1.51 -10.92 7.93
N GLY A 77 0.39 -10.33 7.52
CA GLY A 77 0.39 -9.03 6.85
C GLY A 77 1.09 -7.89 7.61
N ILE A 78 1.36 -6.78 6.93
CA ILE A 78 2.08 -5.61 7.49
C ILE A 78 1.32 -4.94 8.64
N THR A 79 0.02 -5.21 8.75
CA THR A 79 -0.86 -4.72 9.82
C THR A 79 -0.90 -5.66 11.04
N GLY A 80 -0.22 -6.81 10.99
CA GLY A 80 -0.21 -7.79 12.07
C GLY A 80 -1.56 -8.45 12.30
N ALA A 81 -1.89 -8.70 13.56
CA ALA A 81 -3.13 -9.37 13.98
C ALA A 81 -4.36 -8.43 14.09
N SER A 82 -4.17 -7.11 13.99
CA SER A 82 -5.28 -6.17 14.20
C SER A 82 -6.23 -6.14 13.00
N LEU A 83 -7.48 -6.57 13.24
CA LEU A 83 -8.55 -6.57 12.25
C LEU A 83 -8.90 -5.16 11.77
N ILE A 84 -8.88 -4.18 12.68
CA ILE A 84 -9.21 -2.78 12.40
C ILE A 84 -8.22 -2.17 11.40
N SER A 85 -6.93 -2.49 11.53
CA SER A 85 -5.94 -2.04 10.53
C SER A 85 -6.07 -2.74 9.19
N ARG A 86 -6.43 -4.03 9.19
CA ARG A 86 -6.63 -4.76 7.94
C ARG A 86 -7.78 -4.15 7.15
N SER A 87 -8.92 -3.90 7.82
CA SER A 87 -10.07 -3.27 7.18
C SER A 87 -9.76 -1.84 6.72
N ALA A 88 -9.06 -1.03 7.52
CA ALA A 88 -8.66 0.32 7.11
C ALA A 88 -7.75 0.33 5.88
N LEU A 89 -6.77 -0.59 5.82
CA LEU A 89 -5.87 -0.71 4.67
C LEU A 89 -6.64 -1.17 3.42
N ILE A 90 -7.50 -2.18 3.57
CA ILE A 90 -8.33 -2.68 2.47
C ILE A 90 -9.28 -1.59 1.95
N LEU A 91 -9.89 -0.82 2.85
CA LEU A 91 -10.78 0.29 2.48
C LEU A 91 -10.02 1.38 1.70
N PHE A 92 -8.78 1.67 2.10
CA PHE A 92 -7.91 2.57 1.35
C PHE A 92 -7.61 2.04 -0.07
N GLY A 93 -7.35 0.74 -0.22
CA GLY A 93 -7.17 0.12 -1.53
C GLY A 93 -8.44 0.08 -2.39
N ALA A 94 -9.60 -0.04 -1.76
CA ALA A 94 -10.89 -0.07 -2.44
C ALA A 94 -11.31 1.29 -3.00
N ARG A 95 -10.66 2.40 -2.57
CA ARG A 95 -11.00 3.77 -2.99
C ARG A 95 -11.10 3.93 -4.50
N SER A 96 -10.13 3.39 -5.25
CA SER A 96 -10.04 3.62 -6.70
C SER A 96 -11.19 2.91 -7.40
N LEU A 97 -11.56 1.74 -6.90
CA LEU A 97 -12.68 0.95 -7.41
C LEU A 97 -14.02 1.63 -7.08
N LEU A 98 -14.18 2.12 -5.85
CA LEU A 98 -15.37 2.85 -5.40
C LEU A 98 -15.56 4.16 -6.16
N LEU A 99 -14.49 4.90 -6.44
CA LEU A 99 -14.55 6.13 -7.24
C LEU A 99 -14.96 5.84 -8.70
N ILE A 100 -14.46 4.76 -9.30
CA ILE A 100 -14.87 4.37 -10.65
C ILE A 100 -16.34 3.95 -10.66
N VAL A 101 -16.78 3.14 -9.69
CA VAL A 101 -18.19 2.75 -9.57
C VAL A 101 -19.08 3.99 -9.35
N PHE A 102 -18.67 4.91 -8.49
CA PHE A 102 -19.39 6.16 -8.24
C PHE A 102 -19.51 7.00 -9.52
N SER A 103 -18.44 7.09 -10.33
CA SER A 103 -18.45 7.82 -11.60
C SER A 103 -19.36 7.21 -12.67
N ALA A 104 -19.71 5.92 -12.53
CA ALA A 104 -20.62 5.22 -13.45
C ALA A 104 -22.10 5.37 -13.06
N ILE A 105 -22.41 5.93 -11.88
CA ILE A 105 -23.79 6.14 -11.42
C ILE A 105 -24.34 7.41 -12.07
N PRO A 106 -25.46 7.34 -12.81
CA PRO A 106 -26.10 8.53 -13.35
C PRO A 106 -26.81 9.29 -12.23
N PHE A 107 -26.22 10.38 -11.76
CA PHE A 107 -26.86 11.27 -10.81
C PHE A 107 -27.80 12.24 -11.53
N THR A 108 -29.08 12.21 -11.18
CA THR A 108 -30.08 13.17 -11.66
C THR A 108 -29.95 14.54 -11.00
N ASN A 109 -29.30 14.61 -9.83
CA ASN A 109 -29.08 15.85 -9.09
C ASN A 109 -27.59 16.06 -8.81
N ILE A 110 -27.02 17.08 -9.44
CA ILE A 110 -25.58 17.42 -9.37
C ILE A 110 -25.17 17.75 -7.93
N SER A 111 -26.02 18.43 -7.16
CA SER A 111 -25.73 18.78 -5.76
C SER A 111 -25.54 17.54 -4.88
N LEU A 112 -26.34 16.49 -5.12
CA LEU A 112 -26.25 15.23 -4.41
C LEU A 112 -24.97 14.46 -4.78
N ALA A 113 -24.60 14.49 -6.07
CA ALA A 113 -23.38 13.85 -6.57
C ALA A 113 -22.12 14.46 -5.94
N VAL A 114 -22.08 15.79 -5.82
CA VAL A 114 -20.97 16.51 -5.18
C VAL A 114 -20.90 16.17 -3.69
N ALA A 115 -22.04 16.23 -2.97
CA ALA A 115 -22.07 15.94 -1.53
C ALA A 115 -21.63 14.50 -1.19
N VAL A 116 -22.05 13.50 -1.98
CA VAL A 116 -21.61 12.11 -1.78
C VAL A 116 -20.15 11.93 -2.16
N GLY A 117 -19.69 12.60 -3.23
CA GLY A 117 -18.28 12.62 -3.61
C GLY A 117 -17.37 13.16 -2.51
N ASP A 118 -17.71 14.31 -1.94
CA ASP A 118 -16.98 14.93 -0.83
C ASP A 118 -16.95 14.04 0.41
N SER A 119 -18.10 13.41 0.72
CA SER A 119 -18.21 12.46 1.85
C SER A 119 -17.30 11.24 1.66
N LEU A 120 -17.22 10.70 0.45
CA LEU A 120 -16.32 9.59 0.12
C LEU A 120 -14.84 10.00 0.24
N ILE A 121 -14.50 11.20 -0.25
CA ILE A 121 -13.14 11.73 -0.14
C ILE A 121 -12.71 11.85 1.32
N VAL A 122 -13.57 12.41 2.18
CA VAL A 122 -13.34 12.50 3.64
C VAL A 122 -13.15 11.12 4.26
N LEU A 123 -14.03 10.17 3.92
CA LEU A 123 -13.95 8.80 4.42
C LEU A 123 -12.61 8.14 4.04
N PHE A 124 -12.16 8.30 2.80
CA PHE A 124 -10.89 7.76 2.35
C PHE A 124 -9.68 8.45 3.00
N ALA A 125 -9.74 9.75 3.23
CA ALA A 125 -8.69 10.48 3.93
C ALA A 125 -8.55 10.00 5.39
N LEU A 126 -9.69 9.85 6.08
CA LEU A 126 -9.75 9.27 7.43
C LEU A 126 -9.24 7.82 7.45
N ALA A 127 -9.63 7.00 6.47
CA ALA A 127 -9.16 5.62 6.37
C ALA A 127 -7.65 5.54 6.14
N ALA A 128 -7.10 6.40 5.26
CA ALA A 128 -5.65 6.50 5.02
C ALA A 128 -4.89 6.90 6.29
N PHE A 129 -5.41 7.89 7.02
CA PHE A 129 -4.79 8.38 8.25
C PHE A 129 -4.85 7.34 9.37
N ALA A 130 -6.00 6.68 9.54
CA ALA A 130 -6.16 5.57 10.48
C ALA A 130 -5.21 4.41 10.14
N ALA A 131 -5.09 4.04 8.86
CA ALA A 131 -4.15 3.01 8.42
C ALA A 131 -2.69 3.41 8.73
N ALA A 132 -2.30 4.67 8.49
CA ALA A 132 -0.95 5.15 8.78
C ALA A 132 -0.63 5.13 10.29
N ILE A 133 -1.55 5.60 11.13
CA ILE A 133 -1.38 5.58 12.60
C ILE A 133 -1.23 4.15 13.09
N VAL A 134 -2.10 3.23 12.65
CA VAL A 134 -2.06 1.86 13.16
C VAL A 134 -0.82 1.11 12.66
N VAL A 135 -0.38 1.33 11.41
CA VAL A 135 0.89 0.76 10.94
C VAL A 135 2.08 1.33 11.73
N ALA A 136 2.04 2.61 12.10
CA ALA A 136 3.05 3.20 12.98
C ALA A 136 3.04 2.57 14.39
N HIS A 137 1.86 2.26 14.92
CA HIS A 137 1.66 1.61 16.21
C HIS A 137 2.02 0.13 16.24
N ALA A 138 1.81 -0.60 15.15
CA ALA A 138 2.04 -2.04 15.09
C ALA A 138 3.51 -2.42 15.31
N LYS A 139 4.47 -1.51 15.12
CA LYS A 139 5.92 -1.74 15.23
C LYS A 139 6.47 -2.91 14.39
N ILE A 140 5.67 -3.47 13.47
CA ILE A 140 6.03 -4.61 12.61
C ILE A 140 7.03 -4.17 11.54
N LEU A 141 6.88 -2.95 11.03
CA LEU A 141 7.82 -2.32 10.12
C LEU A 141 8.82 -1.48 10.91
N ARG A 142 10.10 -1.85 10.85
CA ARG A 142 11.21 -1.05 11.41
C ARG A 142 11.85 -0.21 10.30
N GLY A 143 12.20 1.03 10.61
CA GLY A 143 13.00 1.90 9.73
C GLY A 143 12.20 2.74 8.72
N VAL A 144 12.80 2.95 7.54
CA VAL A 144 12.36 3.92 6.52
C VAL A 144 10.95 3.62 5.97
N SER A 145 10.57 2.35 5.83
CA SER A 145 9.27 1.96 5.27
C SER A 145 8.07 2.50 6.06
N ARG A 146 8.22 2.71 7.38
CA ARG A 146 7.17 3.31 8.22
C ARG A 146 6.91 4.76 7.86
N TRP A 147 7.98 5.50 7.57
CA TRP A 147 7.93 6.91 7.20
C TRP A 147 7.37 7.12 5.80
N ILE A 148 7.59 6.17 4.88
CA ILE A 148 7.07 6.27 3.52
C ILE A 148 5.53 6.11 3.51
N LEU A 149 4.97 5.16 4.28
CA LEU A 149 3.51 5.09 4.43
C LEU A 149 2.92 6.38 5.01
N PHE A 150 3.58 6.93 6.02
CA PHE A 150 3.15 8.18 6.63
C PHE A 150 3.23 9.34 5.64
N ALA A 151 4.29 9.43 4.84
CA ALA A 151 4.43 10.42 3.78
C ALA A 151 3.35 10.29 2.70
N VAL A 152 2.99 9.06 2.30
CA VAL A 152 1.92 8.81 1.33
C VAL A 152 0.55 9.18 1.91
N ALA A 153 0.27 8.82 3.16
CA ALA A 153 -0.96 9.20 3.84
C ALA A 153 -1.06 10.72 4.03
N LEU A 154 0.04 11.37 4.43
CA LEU A 154 0.13 12.82 4.57
C LEU A 154 -0.09 13.52 3.22
N CYS A 155 0.59 13.07 2.18
CA CYS A 155 0.41 13.58 0.82
C CYS A 155 -1.05 13.45 0.38
N PHE A 156 -1.70 12.32 0.69
CA PHE A 156 -3.12 12.14 0.40
C PHE A 156 -4.01 13.11 1.18
N THR A 157 -3.76 13.31 2.48
CA THR A 157 -4.51 14.30 3.28
C THR A 157 -4.31 15.73 2.76
N LEU A 158 -3.09 16.08 2.35
CA LEU A 158 -2.77 17.40 1.81
C LEU A 158 -3.43 17.66 0.46
N VAL A 159 -3.63 16.63 -0.36
CA VAL A 159 -4.37 16.72 -1.64
C VAL A 159 -5.89 16.82 -1.40
N THR A 160 -6.41 16.23 -0.32
CA THR A 160 -7.85 16.17 -0.03
C THR A 160 -8.38 17.36 0.80
N VAL A 161 -7.54 18.06 1.57
CA VAL A 161 -7.96 19.26 2.31
C VAL A 161 -8.42 20.40 1.40
N PRO A 162 -7.70 20.77 0.32
CA PRO A 162 -8.10 21.87 -0.55
C PRO A 162 -9.42 21.61 -1.27
N THR A 163 -9.69 20.36 -1.64
CA THR A 163 -10.96 19.96 -2.28
C THR A 163 -12.17 20.18 -1.38
N LEU A 164 -12.01 20.10 -0.05
CA LEU A 164 -13.10 20.30 0.91
C LEU A 164 -13.37 21.76 1.27
N THR A 165 -12.37 22.63 1.11
CA THR A 165 -12.48 24.05 1.49
C THR A 165 -13.20 24.93 0.45
N GLY A 166 -13.67 24.36 -0.65
CA GLY A 166 -14.34 25.14 -1.72
C GLY A 166 -13.42 26.16 -2.42
N LEU A 167 -12.11 26.09 -2.18
CA LEU A 167 -11.10 26.87 -2.88
C LEU A 167 -10.96 26.33 -4.30
N THR A 168 -11.92 26.65 -5.16
CA THR A 168 -12.02 26.18 -6.55
C THR A 168 -10.76 26.46 -7.37
N GLN A 169 -10.03 27.54 -7.06
CA GLN A 169 -8.75 27.84 -7.72
C GLN A 169 -7.61 26.92 -7.28
N VAL A 170 -7.61 26.46 -6.04
CA VAL A 170 -6.62 25.49 -5.53
C VAL A 170 -7.01 24.09 -5.98
N GLY A 171 -8.29 23.73 -5.95
CA GLY A 171 -8.83 22.48 -6.50
C GLY A 171 -8.54 22.30 -7.98
N LEU A 172 -8.56 23.38 -8.78
CA LEU A 172 -8.13 23.36 -10.19
C LEU A 172 -6.62 23.17 -10.35
N PHE A 173 -5.80 23.71 -9.45
CA PHE A 173 -4.38 23.38 -9.36
C PHE A 173 -4.17 21.90 -9.02
N PHE A 174 -5.04 21.30 -8.19
CA PHE A 174 -5.03 19.86 -7.91
C PHE A 174 -5.73 18.99 -8.97
N SER A 175 -6.43 19.59 -9.93
CA SER A 175 -6.94 18.90 -11.13
C SER A 175 -6.01 19.06 -12.34
N THR A 176 -4.88 19.75 -12.20
CA THR A 176 -3.86 19.80 -13.25
C THR A 176 -3.18 18.44 -13.39
N PRO A 177 -2.65 18.10 -14.59
CA PRO A 177 -1.95 16.84 -14.85
C PRO A 177 -0.79 16.54 -13.88
N GLY A 178 -0.28 17.54 -13.15
CA GLY A 178 0.71 17.33 -12.10
C GLY A 178 0.20 16.44 -10.97
N VAL A 179 -1.05 16.59 -10.53
CA VAL A 179 -1.60 15.83 -9.39
C VAL A 179 -2.12 14.46 -9.78
N THR A 180 -2.57 14.29 -11.03
CA THR A 180 -2.83 12.96 -11.59
C THR A 180 -1.55 12.11 -11.66
N LEU A 181 -0.37 12.72 -11.68
CA LEU A 181 0.93 12.02 -11.64
C LEU A 181 1.48 11.83 -10.21
N VAL A 182 1.14 12.73 -9.27
CA VAL A 182 1.63 12.66 -7.88
C VAL A 182 1.16 11.38 -7.17
N MET A 183 -0.12 11.02 -7.30
CA MET A 183 -0.68 9.83 -6.65
C MET A 183 -0.07 8.51 -7.16
N PRO A 184 -0.02 8.24 -8.49
CA PRO A 184 0.63 7.04 -8.98
C PRO A 184 2.15 7.08 -8.74
N GLY A 185 2.80 8.25 -8.80
CA GLY A 185 4.20 8.40 -8.42
C GLY A 185 4.47 8.00 -6.96
N ALA A 186 3.63 8.46 -6.03
CA ALA A 186 3.72 8.10 -4.61
C ALA A 186 3.48 6.60 -4.39
N LEU A 187 2.50 6.00 -5.09
CA LEU A 187 2.26 4.55 -5.04
C LEU A 187 3.42 3.74 -5.62
N LEU A 188 4.06 4.24 -6.69
CA LEU A 188 5.22 3.61 -7.30
C LEU A 188 6.42 3.62 -6.35
N ILE A 189 6.71 4.77 -5.73
CA ILE A 189 7.77 4.90 -4.73
C ILE A 189 7.49 3.97 -3.54
N LEU A 190 6.25 3.94 -3.05
CA LEU A 190 5.84 3.06 -1.96
C LEU A 190 6.01 1.58 -2.34
N GLY A 191 5.52 1.19 -3.52
CA GLY A 191 5.62 -0.18 -4.04
C GLY A 191 7.06 -0.63 -4.21
N LEU A 192 7.90 0.21 -4.80
CA LEU A 192 9.33 -0.07 -5.00
C LEU A 192 10.07 -0.19 -3.65
N SER A 193 9.74 0.67 -2.69
CA SER A 193 10.33 0.63 -1.35
C SER A 193 10.00 -0.67 -0.62
N TYR A 194 8.76 -1.14 -0.73
CA TYR A 194 8.35 -2.43 -0.16
C TYR A 194 8.99 -3.61 -0.86
N PHE A 195 9.10 -3.55 -2.19
CA PHE A 195 9.74 -4.57 -2.98
C PHE A 195 11.22 -4.71 -2.63
N LEU A 196 11.97 -3.60 -2.60
CA LEU A 196 13.39 -3.58 -2.24
C LEU A 196 13.63 -4.07 -0.81
N TYR A 197 12.76 -3.69 0.13
CA TYR A 197 12.84 -4.19 1.50
C TYR A 197 12.64 -5.71 1.58
N GLY A 198 11.64 -6.25 0.86
CA GLY A 198 11.41 -7.69 0.76
C GLY A 198 12.60 -8.43 0.13
N PHE A 199 13.17 -7.87 -0.93
CA PHE A 199 14.32 -8.42 -1.63
C PHE A 199 15.58 -8.47 -0.75
N ALA A 200 15.98 -7.34 -0.16
CA ALA A 200 17.16 -7.25 0.71
C ALA A 200 17.08 -8.21 1.91
N SER A 201 15.87 -8.41 2.46
CA SER A 201 15.67 -9.35 3.57
C SER A 201 15.84 -10.82 3.17
N THR A 202 15.61 -11.15 1.90
CA THR A 202 15.76 -12.50 1.35
C THR A 202 17.23 -12.86 1.19
N ASP A 203 18.03 -11.94 0.64
CA ASP A 203 19.48 -12.14 0.45
C ASP A 203 20.22 -12.32 1.78
N ALA A 204 19.90 -11.49 2.79
CA ALA A 204 20.51 -11.60 4.12
C ALA A 204 20.25 -12.96 4.81
N ARG A 205 19.16 -13.66 4.46
CA ARG A 205 18.90 -15.00 5.01
C ARG A 205 19.68 -16.07 4.27
N ARG A 206 19.86 -15.93 2.95
CA ARG A 206 20.65 -16.88 2.15
C ARG A 206 22.09 -16.89 2.64
N THR A 207 22.66 -15.72 2.92
CA THR A 207 24.01 -15.60 3.50
C THR A 207 24.07 -16.25 4.89
N GLN A 208 23.12 -15.94 5.78
CA GLN A 208 23.08 -16.55 7.12
C GLN A 208 22.99 -18.08 7.08
N ILE A 209 22.17 -18.66 6.20
CA ILE A 209 22.05 -20.13 6.04
C ILE A 209 23.36 -20.71 5.52
N ALA A 210 24.00 -20.06 4.54
CA ALA A 210 25.27 -20.51 4.00
C ALA A 210 26.38 -20.48 5.07
N ASP A 211 26.39 -19.48 5.93
CA ASP A 211 27.37 -19.37 7.02
C ASP A 211 27.12 -20.39 8.13
N SER A 212 25.86 -20.63 8.51
CA SER A 212 25.48 -21.71 9.44
C SER A 212 25.85 -23.09 8.88
N ALA A 213 25.64 -23.33 7.58
CA ALA A 213 26.03 -24.59 6.95
C ALA A 213 27.56 -24.80 6.98
N LYS A 214 28.33 -23.73 6.72
CA LYS A 214 29.79 -23.76 6.83
C LYS A 214 30.28 -23.99 8.26
N SER A 215 29.63 -23.39 9.26
CA SER A 215 30.01 -23.60 10.67
C SER A 215 29.74 -25.04 11.12
N HIS A 216 28.61 -25.64 10.72
CA HIS A 216 28.33 -27.04 11.00
C HIS A 216 29.32 -28.00 10.32
N ALA A 217 29.69 -27.73 9.06
CA ALA A 217 30.67 -28.54 8.35
C ALA A 217 32.09 -28.45 8.94
N ARG A 218 32.43 -27.33 9.61
CA ARG A 218 33.70 -27.17 10.35
C ARG A 218 33.68 -27.89 11.70
N ALA A 219 32.53 -27.90 12.38
CA ALA A 219 32.38 -28.56 13.68
C ALA A 219 32.37 -30.10 13.58
N SER A 220 32.11 -30.66 12.41
CA SER A 220 32.09 -32.11 12.17
C SER A 220 33.43 -32.69 11.70
N ARG A 221 34.50 -31.89 11.65
CA ARG A 221 35.87 -32.32 11.31
C ARG A 221 36.74 -32.25 12.55
#